data_AF-A0A9X3MJ93-F1
#
_entry.id   AF-A0A9X3MJ93-F1
#
_cell.length_a   1.000
_cell.length_b   1.000
_cell.length_c   1.000
_cell.angle_alpha   90.00
_cell.angle_beta   90.00
_cell.angle_gamma   90.00
#
_symmetry.space_group_name_H-M   'P 1'
#
loop_
_entity.id
_entity.type
_entity.pdbx_description
1 polymer ?
#
loop_
_entity_poly.entity_id
_entity_poly.type
_entity_poly.pdbx_seq_one_letter_code
_entity_poly.pdbx_strand_id
1 'polypeptide(L)'
;MSLNNKSVCALMLMALAGCGTESKNNEVEAEHRTINGLASNGGAIKGHVTFSGSPKALFGHDVINVVKDGVFSIQNADEIEYPVLLKITGFHGIESNVEYSLLLDNNDSRVNLSALTRLIVSKVTGVDADLTFDNFDTYKNLFTKDAIENAQSELVKVIEPLLIAAGVEVNVNFFSEQYKADFTNLDSVLSTLDVEYKTDRAVITYIPNKNYSVELSYKESWSNYSLIPSGSDIEQLSRDLKVIHRASEILEEMILLREDKVAFESLLSPNAHWFGSNYQSLHERYFDILPAENNPNLQRYRDLIILESRPETQQYLLGYTTAFEASTASSISRDQAWFEFVDGELKFLGDDKPFPTSFYALYKLNAAPSEYNWYPQDEFRWVFEATGFLSSSDCTISLDRGHWQWGSEEFIDSLPSLNEVFPGLQYVTVTSPTNAEIKLDKIYREPSDNTCHLVDSHNRVSGLLDGYPIELGKDDIALNKAYTVTYVYSDHQLSKTIYLTQPPEGKEAMGPYLAKLVDVNGSKASFLYDWQRDDKFVVEGDLYVFFPNHVGVGTRMNIETGKTEVTSSPSDDVVRIFHTAFDPYGRVINNYLVSSDGVTPLN
;
A
#
# COMPACT_ATOMS: atom_id res chain seq x y z
N MET A 1 -55.03 -29.71 29.17
CA MET A 1 -54.88 -30.98 29.91
C MET A 1 -53.38 -31.28 29.93
N SER A 2 -52.72 -31.26 31.10
CA SER A 2 -51.24 -31.35 31.32
C SER A 2 -50.40 -30.20 30.68
N LEU A 3 -49.49 -29.45 31.34
CA LEU A 3 -48.42 -29.71 32.34
C LEU A 3 -47.30 -30.60 31.73
N ASN A 4 -45.97 -30.37 31.83
CA ASN A 4 -45.04 -29.44 32.56
C ASN A 4 -43.71 -29.37 31.73
N ASN A 5 -42.65 -28.56 31.93
CA ASN A 5 -42.29 -27.37 32.75
C ASN A 5 -41.08 -26.69 32.02
N LYS A 6 -40.86 -25.36 32.03
CA LYS A 6 -40.17 -24.50 33.02
C LYS A 6 -38.82 -24.98 33.59
N SER A 7 -37.77 -24.18 33.37
CA SER A 7 -36.88 -23.69 34.44
C SER A 7 -36.18 -22.38 34.02
N VAL A 8 -36.51 -21.30 34.73
CA VAL A 8 -35.75 -20.04 34.78
C VAL A 8 -35.21 -19.95 36.20
N CYS A 9 -33.92 -19.67 36.38
CA CYS A 9 -33.33 -19.41 37.68
C CYS A 9 -32.68 -18.02 37.70
N ALA A 10 -33.38 -17.06 38.31
CA ALA A 10 -32.74 -15.94 38.97
C ALA A 10 -32.46 -16.34 40.43
N LEU A 11 -31.33 -15.90 41.00
CA LEU A 11 -31.12 -16.00 42.44
C LEU A 11 -30.57 -14.70 43.03
N MET A 12 -31.10 -14.39 44.22
CA MET A 12 -31.03 -13.12 44.93
C MET A 12 -29.64 -12.67 45.37
N LEU A 13 -29.52 -11.35 45.57
CA LEU A 13 -28.56 -10.74 46.50
C LEU A 13 -28.68 -11.37 47.90
N MET A 14 -27.55 -11.56 48.57
CA MET A 14 -27.45 -11.40 50.02
C MET A 14 -26.43 -10.32 50.35
N ALA A 15 -26.87 -9.29 51.06
CA ALA A 15 -25.97 -8.36 51.73
C ALA A 15 -25.66 -8.91 53.12
N LEU A 16 -24.37 -9.01 53.47
CA LEU A 16 -23.91 -9.21 54.84
C LEU A 16 -22.88 -8.12 55.13
N ALA A 17 -23.18 -7.27 56.11
CA ALA A 17 -22.30 -6.19 56.52
C ALA A 17 -21.13 -6.74 57.35
N GLY A 18 -19.91 -6.44 56.94
CA GLY A 18 -18.69 -6.64 57.72
C GLY A 18 -17.96 -5.30 57.86
N CYS A 19 -18.00 -4.70 59.05
CA CYS A 19 -17.15 -3.56 59.36
C CYS A 19 -15.78 -4.08 59.77
N GLY A 20 -14.74 -3.74 58.99
CA GLY A 20 -13.39 -4.24 59.23
C GLY A 20 -12.34 -3.48 58.42
N THR A 21 -11.77 -2.44 59.04
CA THR A 21 -10.44 -1.83 58.77
C THR A 21 -9.93 -1.84 57.32
N GLU A 22 -9.85 -0.64 56.73
CA GLU A 22 -9.10 -0.34 55.51
C GLU A 22 -7.61 -0.73 55.65
N SER A 23 -7.26 -1.95 55.25
CA SER A 23 -5.90 -2.23 54.78
C SER A 23 -5.84 -1.78 53.31
N LYS A 24 -5.05 -0.73 53.04
CA LYS A 24 -4.57 -0.48 51.68
C LYS A 24 -3.73 -1.69 51.26
N ASN A 25 -4.34 -2.65 50.58
CA ASN A 25 -3.58 -3.59 49.77
C ASN A 25 -2.94 -2.75 48.67
N ASN A 26 -1.61 -2.65 48.71
CA ASN A 26 -0.88 -2.37 47.47
C ASN A 26 -1.16 -3.57 46.58
N GLU A 27 -2.06 -3.41 45.61
CA GLU A 27 -2.11 -4.32 44.47
C GLU A 27 -0.74 -4.21 43.80
N VAL A 28 0.04 -5.29 43.89
CA VAL A 28 1.25 -5.43 43.09
C VAL A 28 0.75 -5.59 41.66
N GLU A 29 1.05 -4.61 40.81
CA GLU A 29 0.73 -4.69 39.38
C GLU A 29 1.29 -6.01 38.83
N ALA A 30 0.47 -6.74 38.10
CA ALA A 30 0.73 -8.13 37.79
C ALA A 30 1.67 -8.25 36.58
N GLU A 31 2.96 -8.41 36.84
CA GLU A 31 4.01 -8.64 35.83
C GLU A 31 3.56 -9.63 34.74
N HIS A 32 3.50 -9.16 33.49
CA HIS A 32 3.13 -9.98 32.34
C HIS A 32 4.34 -10.72 31.75
N ARG A 33 4.13 -12.00 31.42
CA ARG A 33 5.10 -12.81 30.65
C ARG A 33 5.03 -12.58 29.15
N THR A 34 3.92 -12.01 28.69
CA THR A 34 3.64 -11.80 27.27
C THR A 34 3.05 -10.40 27.11
N ILE A 35 3.67 -9.58 26.26
CA ILE A 35 3.15 -8.26 25.87
C ILE A 35 2.69 -8.36 24.41
N ASN A 36 1.47 -7.88 24.13
CA ASN A 36 0.88 -7.92 22.80
C ASN A 36 1.14 -6.61 22.08
N GLY A 37 1.78 -6.70 20.91
CA GLY A 37 2.21 -5.55 20.14
C GLY A 37 1.24 -5.20 19.00
N LEU A 38 1.09 -3.90 18.73
CA LEU A 38 0.47 -3.38 17.50
C LEU A 38 1.38 -2.31 16.87
N ALA A 39 1.79 -2.51 15.63
CA ALA A 39 2.53 -1.54 14.83
C ALA A 39 1.62 -0.99 13.72
N SER A 40 1.34 0.31 13.76
CA SER A 40 0.42 0.96 12.84
C SER A 40 0.69 2.45 12.71
N ASN A 41 0.55 2.97 11.50
CA ASN A 41 0.64 4.40 11.21
C ASN A 41 -0.49 4.79 10.25
N GLY A 42 -1.72 4.55 10.69
CA GLY A 42 -2.90 4.74 9.84
C GLY A 42 -3.23 3.53 9.00
N GLY A 43 -3.10 2.35 9.60
CA GLY A 43 -3.10 1.05 8.96
C GLY A 43 -1.86 0.24 9.35
N ALA A 44 -1.88 -1.06 9.06
CA ALA A 44 -0.91 -2.01 9.58
C ALA A 44 0.51 -1.76 9.03
N ILE A 45 1.49 -1.57 9.92
CA ILE A 45 2.90 -1.64 9.54
C ILE A 45 3.31 -3.12 9.54
N LYS A 46 3.80 -3.58 8.41
CA LYS A 46 4.42 -4.91 8.25
C LYS A 46 5.94 -4.73 8.26
N GLY A 47 6.69 -5.60 8.93
CA GLY A 47 8.14 -5.45 9.03
C GLY A 47 8.78 -6.13 10.25
N HIS A 48 9.79 -5.47 10.83
CA HIS A 48 10.69 -6.03 11.84
C HIS A 48 10.76 -5.15 13.10
N VAL A 49 10.37 -5.69 14.25
CA VAL A 49 10.57 -5.04 15.56
C VAL A 49 11.92 -5.45 16.16
N THR A 50 12.66 -4.45 16.63
CA THR A 50 13.97 -4.57 17.29
C THR A 50 13.99 -3.76 18.59
N PHE A 51 15.00 -3.98 19.44
CA PHE A 51 15.12 -3.38 20.77
C PHE A 51 16.42 -2.55 20.90
N SER A 52 16.41 -1.52 21.75
CA SER A 52 17.52 -0.55 21.93
C SER A 52 18.72 -1.09 22.74
N GLY A 53 19.08 -2.35 22.50
CA GLY A 53 20.11 -3.12 23.18
C GLY A 53 19.93 -4.59 22.79
N SER A 54 20.97 -5.42 22.97
CA SER A 54 20.82 -6.87 22.76
C SER A 54 20.15 -7.48 23.99
N PRO A 55 18.89 -7.96 23.89
CA PRO A 55 18.22 -8.57 25.03
C PRO A 55 18.80 -9.97 25.22
N LYS A 56 19.78 -10.08 26.13
CA LYS A 56 20.51 -11.33 26.45
C LYS A 56 19.63 -12.53 26.85
N ALA A 57 18.32 -12.32 27.00
CA ALA A 57 17.32 -13.32 27.37
C ALA A 57 16.27 -13.62 26.28
N LEU A 58 16.19 -12.89 25.14
CA LEU A 58 15.32 -13.34 24.04
C LEU A 58 15.97 -14.55 23.36
N PHE A 59 15.55 -15.75 23.76
CA PHE A 59 16.05 -17.05 23.32
C PHE A 59 15.98 -17.25 21.78
N GLY A 60 16.98 -16.73 21.06
CA GLY A 60 17.24 -17.01 19.64
C GLY A 60 16.73 -16.00 18.62
N HIS A 61 16.09 -14.90 19.02
CA HIS A 61 15.51 -13.92 18.09
C HIS A 61 15.72 -12.46 18.54
N ASP A 62 16.69 -11.76 17.94
CA ASP A 62 16.88 -10.30 18.09
C ASP A 62 15.83 -9.48 17.31
N VAL A 63 15.01 -10.13 16.48
CA VAL A 63 14.05 -9.53 15.55
C VAL A 63 12.71 -10.25 15.62
N ILE A 64 11.61 -9.50 15.78
CA ILE A 64 10.24 -10.02 15.72
C ILE A 64 9.59 -9.61 14.39
N ASN A 65 9.05 -10.56 13.63
CA ASN A 65 8.41 -10.30 12.34
C ASN A 65 6.92 -9.95 12.51
N VAL A 66 6.50 -8.81 11.98
CA VAL A 66 5.12 -8.31 11.97
C VAL A 66 4.51 -8.58 10.60
N VAL A 67 3.86 -9.73 10.43
CA VAL A 67 3.44 -10.24 9.10
C VAL A 67 2.01 -9.85 8.73
N LYS A 68 1.10 -9.72 9.70
CA LYS A 68 -0.32 -9.48 9.44
C LYS A 68 -0.93 -8.52 10.46
N ASP A 69 -1.83 -7.66 9.99
CA ASP A 69 -2.68 -6.76 10.80
C ASP A 69 -1.91 -5.85 11.78
N GLY A 70 -0.59 -5.66 11.58
CA GLY A 70 0.29 -4.90 12.48
C GLY A 70 0.61 -5.63 13.80
N VAL A 71 0.09 -6.84 14.01
CA VAL A 71 0.15 -7.52 15.32
C VAL A 71 1.45 -8.28 15.51
N PHE A 72 2.05 -8.14 16.69
CA PHE A 72 3.20 -8.94 17.14
C PHE A 72 3.08 -9.31 18.62
N SER A 73 4.04 -10.06 19.14
CA SER A 73 4.04 -10.45 20.56
C SER A 73 5.46 -10.61 21.08
N ILE A 74 5.70 -10.06 22.28
CA ILE A 74 6.94 -10.18 23.03
C ILE A 74 6.72 -11.27 24.07
N GLN A 75 7.50 -12.34 23.99
CA GLN A 75 7.45 -13.47 24.92
C GLN A 75 8.58 -13.34 25.95
N ASN A 76 8.39 -13.93 27.14
CA ASN A 76 9.29 -13.83 28.29
C ASN A 76 9.58 -12.37 28.68
N ALA A 77 8.53 -11.54 28.70
CA ALA A 77 8.64 -10.13 29.08
C ALA A 77 9.07 -9.94 30.56
N ASP A 78 8.97 -10.97 31.40
CA ASP A 78 9.53 -11.04 32.76
C ASP A 78 11.07 -11.23 32.79
N GLU A 79 11.73 -11.43 31.64
CA GLU A 79 13.19 -11.60 31.52
C GLU A 79 13.89 -10.41 30.85
N ILE A 80 13.16 -9.34 30.53
CA ILE A 80 13.67 -8.12 29.88
C ILE A 80 14.20 -7.12 30.92
N GLU A 81 15.33 -6.46 30.65
CA GLU A 81 15.82 -5.35 31.48
C GLU A 81 15.15 -4.04 31.04
N TYR A 82 14.31 -3.48 31.90
CA TYR A 82 13.58 -2.24 31.66
C TYR A 82 14.31 -0.98 32.17
N PRO A 83 13.94 0.24 31.69
CA PRO A 83 13.14 0.47 30.50
C PRO A 83 13.87 0.02 29.21
N VAL A 84 13.11 -0.22 28.15
CA VAL A 84 13.63 -0.59 26.81
C VAL A 84 12.83 0.13 25.72
N LEU A 85 13.52 0.64 24.68
CA LEU A 85 12.86 1.15 23.48
C LEU A 85 12.71 0.03 22.44
N LEU A 86 11.63 0.14 21.67
CA LEU A 86 11.29 -0.71 20.55
C LEU A 86 11.30 0.13 19.27
N LYS A 87 11.79 -0.45 18.18
CA LYS A 87 11.82 0.13 16.83
C LYS A 87 11.15 -0.84 15.87
N ILE A 88 10.03 -0.46 15.26
CA ILE A 88 9.55 -1.11 14.03
C ILE A 88 10.27 -0.44 12.85
N THR A 89 10.85 -1.25 11.97
CA THR A 89 11.24 -0.82 10.61
C THR A 89 10.48 -1.68 9.63
N GLY A 90 9.74 -1.05 8.74
CA GLY A 90 8.80 -1.75 7.88
C GLY A 90 8.14 -0.83 6.87
N PHE A 91 6.93 -1.19 6.48
CA PHE A 91 6.16 -0.48 5.47
C PHE A 91 4.67 -0.50 5.79
N HIS A 92 4.00 0.56 5.40
CA HIS A 92 2.55 0.72 5.37
C HIS A 92 2.25 1.66 4.20
N GLY A 93 1.15 1.45 3.49
CA GLY A 93 0.67 2.45 2.54
C GLY A 93 1.66 2.80 1.42
N ILE A 94 2.44 1.83 0.93
CA ILE A 94 3.60 1.95 0.02
C ILE A 94 4.78 2.82 0.53
N GLU A 95 4.76 3.30 1.77
CA GLU A 95 5.85 4.09 2.37
C GLU A 95 6.68 3.26 3.35
N SER A 96 7.99 3.54 3.43
CA SER A 96 8.80 3.01 4.52
C SER A 96 8.47 3.73 5.81
N ASN A 97 8.13 2.96 6.84
CA ASN A 97 7.71 3.45 8.14
C ASN A 97 8.73 2.99 9.20
N VAL A 98 9.21 3.94 10.00
CA VAL A 98 10.09 3.68 11.15
C VAL A 98 9.48 4.35 12.36
N GLU A 99 8.97 3.54 13.29
CA GLU A 99 8.28 4.05 14.47
C GLU A 99 8.82 3.45 15.77
N TYR A 100 8.66 4.22 16.84
CA TYR A 100 9.30 3.97 18.12
C TYR A 100 8.30 3.89 19.26
N SER A 101 8.62 3.03 20.23
CA SER A 101 7.84 2.86 21.44
C SER A 101 8.73 2.49 22.62
N LEU A 102 8.15 2.43 23.81
CA LEU A 102 8.84 2.29 25.07
C LEU A 102 8.07 1.33 25.96
N LEU A 103 8.81 0.47 26.68
CA LEU A 103 8.32 -0.24 27.85
C LEU A 103 9.10 0.24 29.07
N LEU A 104 8.39 0.71 30.11
CA LEU A 104 8.97 1.06 31.41
C LEU A 104 9.16 -0.15 32.33
N ASP A 105 8.32 -1.16 32.14
CA ASP A 105 8.16 -2.39 32.89
C ASP A 105 7.29 -3.35 32.06
N ASN A 106 6.85 -4.45 32.65
CA ASN A 106 5.91 -5.42 32.06
C ASN A 106 4.53 -5.42 32.73
N ASN A 107 4.10 -4.31 33.33
CA ASN A 107 2.79 -4.20 33.99
C ASN A 107 1.66 -3.95 32.99
N ASP A 108 1.97 -3.38 31.82
CA ASP A 108 1.06 -3.29 30.67
C ASP A 108 1.12 -4.56 29.80
N SER A 109 -0.03 -5.17 29.51
CA SER A 109 -0.14 -6.32 28.60
C SER A 109 -0.04 -5.98 27.10
N ARG A 110 0.20 -4.70 26.77
CA ARG A 110 0.15 -4.13 25.42
C ARG A 110 1.29 -3.15 25.16
N VAL A 111 1.73 -3.07 23.90
CA VAL A 111 2.61 -2.01 23.41
C VAL A 111 2.25 -1.61 21.98
N ASN A 112 2.08 -0.31 21.74
CA ASN A 112 1.79 0.25 20.41
C ASN A 112 3.05 0.91 19.83
N LEU A 113 3.28 0.75 18.53
CA LEU A 113 4.34 1.39 17.76
C LEU A 113 3.69 2.25 16.67
N SER A 114 3.67 3.56 16.90
CA SER A 114 3.08 4.55 15.98
C SER A 114 3.78 5.91 16.08
N ALA A 115 3.42 6.82 15.16
CA ALA A 115 3.91 8.21 15.18
C ALA A 115 3.69 8.91 16.54
N LEU A 116 2.58 8.61 17.23
CA LEU A 116 2.27 9.22 18.53
C LEU A 116 3.21 8.73 19.65
N THR A 117 3.58 7.44 19.66
CA THR A 117 4.55 6.91 20.63
C THR A 117 5.96 7.41 20.33
N ARG A 118 6.34 7.56 19.05
CA ARG A 118 7.60 8.19 18.64
C ARG A 118 7.68 9.65 19.07
N LEU A 119 6.61 10.41 18.91
CA LEU A 119 6.53 11.80 19.38
C LEU A 119 6.73 11.90 20.90
N ILE A 120 6.14 10.99 21.70
CA ILE A 120 6.33 10.98 23.15
C ILE A 120 7.77 10.60 23.54
N VAL A 121 8.35 9.57 22.93
CA VAL A 121 9.76 9.20 23.15
C VAL A 121 10.66 10.40 22.87
N SER A 122 10.43 11.10 21.75
CA SER A 122 11.21 12.26 21.35
C SER A 122 11.02 13.45 22.29
N LYS A 123 9.78 13.66 22.76
CA LYS A 123 9.40 14.71 23.74
C LYS A 123 10.12 14.55 25.08
N VAL A 124 10.23 13.32 25.58
CA VAL A 124 10.88 13.00 26.86
C VAL A 124 12.39 13.25 26.80
N THR A 125 13.03 12.95 25.65
CA THR A 125 14.50 13.03 25.51
C THR A 125 14.99 14.35 24.92
N GLY A 126 14.10 15.13 24.30
CA GLY A 126 14.43 16.42 23.68
C GLY A 126 15.14 16.28 22.33
N VAL A 127 15.15 15.08 21.73
CA VAL A 127 15.70 14.75 20.41
C VAL A 127 14.82 13.70 19.74
N ASP A 128 14.96 13.48 18.43
CA ASP A 128 14.22 12.39 17.76
C ASP A 128 14.50 11.00 18.38
N ALA A 129 13.49 10.13 18.33
CA ALA A 129 13.55 8.78 18.88
C ALA A 129 14.58 7.88 18.19
N ASP A 130 14.91 8.12 16.91
CA ASP A 130 15.97 7.40 16.19
C ASP A 130 17.35 7.61 16.85
N LEU A 131 17.73 8.87 17.09
CA LEU A 131 18.94 9.22 17.83
C LEU A 131 18.91 8.69 19.27
N THR A 132 17.73 8.65 19.88
CA THR A 132 17.54 8.10 21.23
C THR A 132 17.78 6.59 21.26
N PHE A 133 17.26 5.85 20.29
CA PHE A 133 17.39 4.39 20.19
C PHE A 133 18.86 3.98 20.04
N ASP A 134 19.59 4.65 19.15
CA ASP A 134 21.02 4.42 18.90
C ASP A 134 21.92 4.78 20.10
N ASN A 135 21.46 5.64 21.01
CA ASN A 135 22.23 6.15 22.15
C ASN A 135 21.53 5.90 23.50
N PHE A 136 20.75 4.82 23.59
CA PHE A 136 19.75 4.62 24.64
C PHE A 136 20.29 4.76 26.07
N ASP A 137 21.48 4.23 26.38
CA ASP A 137 22.12 4.36 27.71
C ASP A 137 22.29 5.82 28.18
N THR A 138 22.42 6.78 27.25
CA THR A 138 22.50 8.22 27.55
C THR A 138 21.17 8.79 28.01
N TYR A 139 20.07 8.28 27.43
CA TYR A 139 18.72 8.80 27.64
C TYR A 139 17.87 7.95 28.60
N LYS A 140 18.30 6.72 28.92
CA LYS A 140 17.57 5.73 29.75
C LYS A 140 16.99 6.32 31.03
N ASN A 141 17.74 7.18 31.71
CA ASN A 141 17.35 7.82 32.97
C ASN A 141 16.30 8.95 32.86
N LEU A 142 15.95 9.38 31.65
CA LEU A 142 14.89 10.39 31.41
C LEU A 142 13.50 9.76 31.35
N PHE A 143 13.41 8.46 31.05
CA PHE A 143 12.16 7.71 30.96
C PHE A 143 11.62 7.41 32.37
N THR A 144 10.86 8.36 32.91
CA THR A 144 10.10 8.22 34.15
C THR A 144 8.60 8.30 33.86
N LYS A 145 7.79 7.66 34.70
CA LYS A 145 6.31 7.69 34.59
C LYS A 145 5.79 9.12 34.47
N ASP A 146 6.20 10.01 35.38
CA ASP A 146 5.86 11.43 35.34
C ASP A 146 6.26 12.11 34.01
N ALA A 147 7.44 11.84 33.46
CA ALA A 147 7.88 12.46 32.20
C ALA A 147 7.01 12.03 31.01
N ILE A 148 6.63 10.75 30.99
CA ILE A 148 5.79 10.16 29.93
C ILE A 148 4.34 10.61 30.06
N GLU A 149 3.77 10.62 31.28
CA GLU A 149 2.42 11.14 31.53
C GLU A 149 2.31 12.63 31.16
N ASN A 150 3.33 13.43 31.46
CA ASN A 150 3.37 14.84 31.04
C ASN A 150 3.46 14.97 29.50
N ALA A 151 4.38 14.25 28.85
CA ALA A 151 4.53 14.27 27.39
C ALA A 151 3.26 13.82 26.66
N GLN A 152 2.58 12.80 27.19
CA GLN A 152 1.30 12.31 26.70
C GLN A 152 0.18 13.32 26.88
N SER A 153 0.04 13.92 28.07
CA SER A 153 -0.95 14.98 28.32
C SER A 153 -0.74 16.22 27.44
N GLU A 154 0.52 16.53 27.11
CA GLU A 154 0.85 17.57 26.15
C GLU A 154 0.44 17.19 24.72
N LEU A 155 0.78 15.98 24.25
CA LEU A 155 0.41 15.51 22.91
C LEU A 155 -1.12 15.39 22.73
N VAL A 156 -1.84 14.89 23.75
CA VAL A 156 -3.32 14.83 23.76
C VAL A 156 -3.92 16.20 23.43
N LYS A 157 -3.47 17.29 24.06
CA LYS A 157 -4.00 18.64 23.79
C LYS A 157 -3.76 19.10 22.36
N VAL A 158 -2.63 18.70 21.76
CA VAL A 158 -2.32 19.05 20.37
C VAL A 158 -3.35 18.43 19.42
N ILE A 159 -3.75 17.18 19.64
CA ILE A 159 -4.64 16.42 18.74
C ILE A 159 -6.06 16.18 19.29
N GLU A 160 -6.44 16.81 20.40
CA GLU A 160 -7.72 16.59 21.11
C GLU A 160 -8.96 16.64 20.18
N PRO A 161 -9.10 17.59 19.24
CA PRO A 161 -10.24 17.61 18.32
C PRO A 161 -10.35 16.36 17.42
N LEU A 162 -9.21 15.74 17.05
CA LEU A 162 -9.19 14.50 16.27
C LEU A 162 -9.55 13.28 17.14
N LEU A 163 -9.04 13.22 18.38
CA LEU A 163 -9.42 12.16 19.33
C LEU A 163 -10.93 12.17 19.59
N ILE A 164 -11.51 13.34 19.85
CA ILE A 164 -12.96 13.52 20.04
C ILE A 164 -13.74 13.11 18.78
N ALA A 165 -13.30 13.54 17.60
CA ALA A 165 -13.95 13.21 16.33
C ALA A 165 -13.86 11.71 15.96
N ALA A 166 -12.80 11.02 16.41
CA ALA A 166 -12.59 9.58 16.28
C ALA A 166 -13.31 8.74 17.34
N GLY A 167 -13.79 9.36 18.42
CA GLY A 167 -14.39 8.65 19.58
C GLY A 167 -13.39 8.03 20.55
N VAL A 168 -12.14 8.53 20.57
CA VAL A 168 -11.07 8.09 21.48
C VAL A 168 -11.11 8.92 22.77
N GLU A 169 -10.90 8.30 23.93
CA GLU A 169 -10.86 9.01 25.21
C GLU A 169 -9.66 9.98 25.31
N VAL A 170 -9.85 11.17 25.88
CA VAL A 170 -8.77 12.16 26.03
C VAL A 170 -7.75 11.80 27.13
N ASN A 171 -8.05 10.80 27.96
CA ASN A 171 -7.13 10.19 28.94
C ASN A 171 -6.43 8.92 28.40
N VAL A 172 -6.39 8.76 27.07
CA VAL A 172 -5.71 7.65 26.37
C VAL A 172 -4.25 7.49 26.78
N ASN A 173 -3.83 6.24 26.98
CA ASN A 173 -2.41 5.87 27.01
C ASN A 173 -1.99 5.36 25.63
N PHE A 174 -1.35 6.19 24.82
CA PHE A 174 -1.01 5.81 23.44
C PHE A 174 -0.11 4.57 23.37
N PHE A 175 0.67 4.29 24.42
CA PHE A 175 1.51 3.09 24.50
C PHE A 175 0.70 1.79 24.67
N SER A 176 -0.43 1.78 25.39
CA SER A 176 -1.19 0.56 25.68
C SER A 176 -2.66 0.55 25.24
N GLU A 177 -3.13 1.64 24.60
CA GLU A 177 -4.48 1.78 24.05
C GLU A 177 -4.89 0.59 23.16
N GLN A 178 -6.14 0.15 23.27
CA GLN A 178 -6.63 -1.02 22.54
C GLN A 178 -7.44 -0.62 21.31
N TYR A 179 -6.78 -0.66 20.16
CA TYR A 179 -7.40 -0.44 18.86
C TYR A 179 -6.96 -1.52 17.85
N LYS A 180 -7.29 -1.32 16.58
CA LYS A 180 -6.91 -2.15 15.44
C LYS A 180 -6.37 -1.25 14.33
N ALA A 181 -5.49 -1.81 13.51
CA ALA A 181 -4.99 -1.17 12.30
C ALA A 181 -5.98 -1.33 11.12
N ASP A 182 -7.22 -0.85 11.31
CA ASP A 182 -8.35 -0.98 10.37
C ASP A 182 -8.97 0.37 9.93
N PHE A 183 -8.19 1.46 10.06
CA PHE A 183 -8.59 2.84 9.75
C PHE A 183 -9.77 3.36 10.60
N THR A 184 -10.00 2.78 11.79
CA THR A 184 -11.03 3.24 12.75
C THR A 184 -10.41 3.71 14.07
N ASN A 185 -11.18 4.44 14.89
CA ASN A 185 -10.77 4.90 16.22
C ASN A 185 -9.40 5.61 16.16
N LEU A 186 -8.43 5.23 17.00
CA LEU A 186 -7.09 5.84 17.00
C LEU A 186 -6.35 5.68 15.66
N ASP A 187 -6.56 4.59 14.92
CA ASP A 187 -5.93 4.38 13.62
C ASP A 187 -6.48 5.32 12.54
N SER A 188 -7.74 5.76 12.67
CA SER A 188 -8.28 6.83 11.81
C SER A 188 -7.60 8.18 12.05
N VAL A 189 -7.14 8.44 13.28
CA VAL A 189 -6.34 9.63 13.58
C VAL A 189 -4.97 9.49 12.93
N LEU A 190 -4.28 8.36 13.15
CA LEU A 190 -2.96 8.10 12.55
C LEU A 190 -2.99 8.23 11.01
N SER A 191 -4.03 7.71 10.34
CA SER A 191 -4.14 7.74 8.87
C SER A 191 -4.43 9.11 8.25
N THR A 192 -4.64 10.13 9.09
CA THR A 192 -4.83 11.52 8.67
C THR A 192 -3.71 12.45 9.14
N LEU A 193 -2.62 11.91 9.71
CA LEU A 193 -1.44 12.66 10.13
C LEU A 193 -0.23 12.33 9.25
N ASP A 194 0.41 13.38 8.74
CA ASP A 194 1.77 13.36 8.19
C ASP A 194 2.70 13.97 9.25
N VAL A 195 3.85 13.33 9.52
CA VAL A 195 4.78 13.73 10.59
C VAL A 195 6.22 13.78 10.07
N GLU A 196 6.72 14.99 9.86
CA GLU A 196 8.12 15.24 9.49
C GLU A 196 8.99 15.29 10.77
N TYR A 197 9.80 14.26 10.99
CA TYR A 197 10.73 14.20 12.11
C TYR A 197 12.05 14.91 11.79
N LYS A 198 12.47 15.84 12.67
CA LYS A 198 13.79 16.48 12.66
C LYS A 198 14.49 16.20 13.99
N THR A 199 15.81 16.41 14.05
CA THR A 199 16.63 16.07 15.23
C THR A 199 16.16 16.75 16.53
N ASP A 200 15.55 17.94 16.46
CA ASP A 200 15.16 18.75 17.62
C ASP A 200 13.64 19.06 17.71
N ARG A 201 12.85 18.66 16.70
CA ARG A 201 11.41 18.93 16.60
C ARG A 201 10.70 18.02 15.61
N ALA A 202 9.39 17.96 15.68
CA ALA A 202 8.54 17.37 14.64
C ALA A 202 7.64 18.45 14.00
N VAL A 203 7.21 18.24 12.76
CA VAL A 203 6.09 18.99 12.14
C VAL A 203 4.97 18.00 11.89
N ILE A 204 3.81 18.21 12.52
CA ILE A 204 2.61 17.40 12.30
C ILE A 204 1.68 18.17 11.36
N THR A 205 1.23 17.53 10.28
CA THR A 205 0.29 18.09 9.31
C THR A 205 -0.93 17.21 9.18
N TYR A 206 -2.13 17.81 9.22
CA TYR A 206 -3.38 17.10 9.00
C TYR A 206 -3.63 16.92 7.51
N ILE A 207 -3.54 15.68 7.01
CA ILE A 207 -3.59 15.37 5.58
C ILE A 207 -4.89 15.86 4.92
N PRO A 208 -6.10 15.72 5.51
CA PRO A 208 -7.34 16.23 4.94
C PRO A 208 -7.40 17.75 4.74
N ASN A 209 -6.61 18.55 5.48
CA ASN A 209 -6.46 19.99 5.25
C ASN A 209 -5.06 20.46 5.67
N LYS A 210 -4.12 20.48 4.72
CA LYS A 210 -2.69 20.77 4.97
C LYS A 210 -2.37 22.17 5.50
N ASN A 211 -3.36 23.07 5.59
CA ASN A 211 -3.22 24.35 6.32
C ASN A 211 -3.22 24.16 7.85
N TYR A 212 -3.72 23.02 8.34
CA TYR A 212 -3.66 22.63 9.74
C TYR A 212 -2.35 21.86 9.95
N SER A 213 -1.32 22.59 10.36
CA SER A 213 0.03 22.09 10.59
C SER A 213 0.63 22.76 11.83
N VAL A 214 1.44 22.02 12.58
CA VAL A 214 2.04 22.49 13.83
C VAL A 214 3.48 21.98 13.98
N GLU A 215 4.42 22.91 14.23
CA GLU A 215 5.80 22.57 14.58
C GLU A 215 5.95 22.44 16.10
N LEU A 216 6.50 21.32 16.56
CA LEU A 216 6.62 20.94 17.95
C LEU A 216 8.09 20.71 18.32
N SER A 217 8.72 21.72 18.93
CA SER A 217 10.06 21.60 19.53
C SER A 217 10.04 20.61 20.68
N TYR A 218 10.87 19.55 20.65
CA TYR A 218 10.84 18.51 21.70
C TYR A 218 11.17 19.08 23.10
N LYS A 219 11.97 20.15 23.16
CA LYS A 219 12.42 20.78 24.41
C LYS A 219 11.44 21.80 24.99
N GLU A 220 10.37 22.16 24.27
CA GLU A 220 9.38 23.15 24.68
C GLU A 220 8.03 22.50 25.04
N SER A 221 7.27 23.09 25.96
CA SER A 221 5.95 22.57 26.34
C SER A 221 4.95 22.67 25.19
N TRP A 222 4.29 21.56 24.84
CA TRP A 222 3.25 21.57 23.79
C TRP A 222 1.86 21.96 24.31
N SER A 223 1.71 22.23 25.62
CA SER A 223 0.40 22.51 26.25
C SER A 223 -0.38 23.71 25.68
N ASN A 224 0.24 24.56 24.88
CA ASN A 224 -0.40 25.73 24.24
C ASN A 224 -0.59 25.57 22.72
N TYR A 225 -0.24 24.41 22.16
CA TYR A 225 -0.33 24.12 20.73
C TYR A 225 -1.60 23.31 20.45
N SER A 226 -2.15 23.48 19.25
CA SER A 226 -3.24 22.64 18.74
C SER A 226 -3.08 22.50 17.24
N LEU A 227 -3.18 21.28 16.72
CA LEU A 227 -3.11 20.98 15.30
C LEU A 227 -4.35 21.51 14.56
N ILE A 228 -5.52 21.37 15.17
CA ILE A 228 -6.80 21.76 14.59
C ILE A 228 -7.29 23.06 15.26
N PRO A 229 -7.52 24.16 14.52
CA PRO A 229 -7.94 25.43 15.11
C PRO A 229 -9.24 25.34 15.92
N SER A 230 -9.30 26.04 17.05
CA SER A 230 -10.48 26.09 17.90
C SER A 230 -11.72 26.60 17.14
N GLY A 231 -12.83 25.88 17.24
CA GLY A 231 -14.06 26.19 16.50
C GLY A 231 -14.18 25.54 15.12
N SER A 232 -13.24 24.66 14.75
CA SER A 232 -13.39 23.75 13.59
C SER A 232 -14.59 22.82 13.77
N ASP A 233 -15.21 22.41 12.66
CA ASP A 233 -16.37 21.50 12.66
C ASP A 233 -15.96 20.05 12.99
N ILE A 234 -16.34 19.59 14.19
CA ILE A 234 -16.10 18.22 14.65
C ILE A 234 -16.83 17.19 13.78
N GLU A 235 -17.99 17.52 13.19
CA GLU A 235 -18.68 16.60 12.29
C GLU A 235 -17.91 16.43 10.98
N GLN A 236 -17.27 17.48 10.46
CA GLN A 236 -16.37 17.38 9.31
C GLN A 236 -15.14 16.53 9.66
N LEU A 237 -14.47 16.78 10.79
CA LEU A 237 -13.34 15.95 11.21
C LEU A 237 -13.75 14.46 11.32
N SER A 238 -14.94 14.18 11.85
CA SER A 238 -15.44 12.80 11.98
C SER A 238 -15.85 12.17 10.63
N ARG A 239 -16.11 12.97 9.59
CA ARG A 239 -16.24 12.50 8.19
C ARG A 239 -14.87 12.21 7.59
N ASP A 240 -13.95 13.16 7.70
CA ASP A 240 -12.59 13.11 7.14
C ASP A 240 -11.80 11.89 7.67
N LEU A 241 -11.87 11.63 8.98
CA LEU A 241 -11.25 10.46 9.63
C LEU A 241 -11.79 9.12 9.07
N LYS A 242 -13.03 9.08 8.58
CA LYS A 242 -13.65 7.85 8.05
C LYS A 242 -13.41 7.63 6.56
N VAL A 243 -12.73 8.55 5.87
CA VAL A 243 -12.55 8.50 4.40
C VAL A 243 -11.93 7.18 3.93
N ILE A 244 -10.79 6.78 4.50
CA ILE A 244 -10.08 5.58 4.03
C ILE A 244 -10.89 4.31 4.31
N HIS A 245 -11.47 4.19 5.51
CA HIS A 245 -12.31 3.06 5.89
C HIS A 245 -13.51 2.92 4.93
N ARG A 246 -14.27 4.00 4.73
CA ARG A 246 -15.47 3.96 3.88
C ARG A 246 -15.13 3.79 2.40
N ALA A 247 -14.02 4.34 1.93
CA ALA A 247 -13.55 4.10 0.56
C ALA A 247 -13.15 2.63 0.33
N SER A 248 -12.49 2.00 1.32
CA SER A 248 -12.19 0.57 1.27
C SER A 248 -13.46 -0.29 1.19
N GLU A 249 -14.51 0.06 1.96
CA GLU A 249 -15.81 -0.61 1.86
C GLU A 249 -16.44 -0.42 0.47
N ILE A 250 -16.45 0.81 -0.06
CA ILE A 250 -17.01 1.12 -1.39
C ILE A 250 -16.31 0.31 -2.48
N LEU A 251 -14.99 0.20 -2.46
CA LEU A 251 -14.21 -0.55 -3.46
C LEU A 251 -14.49 -2.07 -3.40
N GLU A 252 -14.57 -2.65 -2.19
CA GLU A 252 -14.93 -4.07 -2.00
C GLU A 252 -16.42 -4.36 -2.30
N GLU A 253 -17.32 -3.39 -2.09
CA GLU A 253 -18.72 -3.49 -2.53
C GLU A 253 -18.79 -3.46 -4.07
N MET A 254 -18.21 -2.44 -4.73
CA MET A 254 -18.31 -2.22 -6.18
C MET A 254 -17.90 -3.43 -7.03
N ILE A 255 -16.80 -4.11 -6.70
CA ILE A 255 -16.27 -5.25 -7.46
C ILE A 255 -17.18 -6.50 -7.47
N LEU A 256 -18.11 -6.59 -6.51
CA LEU A 256 -19.05 -7.70 -6.37
C LEU A 256 -20.39 -7.44 -7.10
N LEU A 257 -20.63 -6.21 -7.60
CA LEU A 257 -21.93 -5.75 -8.10
C LEU A 257 -22.07 -5.85 -9.63
N ARG A 258 -21.46 -6.87 -10.26
CA ARG A 258 -21.57 -7.11 -11.72
C ARG A 258 -23.03 -7.21 -12.19
N GLU A 259 -23.85 -7.92 -11.42
CA GLU A 259 -25.25 -8.21 -11.77
C GLU A 259 -26.25 -7.21 -11.16
N ASP A 260 -25.78 -6.22 -10.38
CA ASP A 260 -26.64 -5.19 -9.74
C ASP A 260 -26.12 -3.77 -10.03
N LYS A 261 -26.46 -3.29 -11.23
CA LYS A 261 -26.12 -1.93 -11.69
C LYS A 261 -26.71 -0.83 -10.77
N VAL A 262 -27.86 -1.07 -10.12
CA VAL A 262 -28.51 -0.06 -9.26
C VAL A 262 -27.76 0.09 -7.94
N ALA A 263 -27.34 -1.02 -7.33
CA ALA A 263 -26.48 -0.98 -6.16
C ALA A 263 -25.12 -0.33 -6.48
N PHE A 264 -24.49 -0.68 -7.61
CA PHE A 264 -23.24 -0.06 -8.05
C PHE A 264 -23.40 1.46 -8.26
N GLU A 265 -24.43 1.89 -8.99
CA GLU A 265 -24.74 3.31 -9.22
C GLU A 265 -25.00 4.10 -7.93
N SER A 266 -25.47 3.45 -6.86
CA SER A 266 -25.70 4.09 -5.55
C SER A 266 -24.41 4.44 -4.79
N LEU A 267 -23.28 3.83 -5.16
CA LEU A 267 -21.95 4.10 -4.60
C LEU A 267 -21.20 5.20 -5.36
N LEU A 268 -21.65 5.54 -6.57
CA LEU A 268 -21.04 6.56 -7.42
C LEU A 268 -21.46 7.98 -7.03
N SER A 269 -20.56 8.94 -7.24
CA SER A 269 -20.90 10.36 -7.31
C SER A 269 -21.74 10.64 -8.56
N PRO A 270 -22.67 11.62 -8.57
CA PRO A 270 -23.32 12.10 -9.79
C PRO A 270 -22.35 12.58 -10.89
N ASN A 271 -21.12 12.96 -10.49
CA ASN A 271 -20.04 13.38 -11.38
C ASN A 271 -19.06 12.23 -11.70
N ALA A 272 -19.31 10.99 -11.23
CA ALA A 272 -18.36 9.89 -11.36
C ALA A 272 -17.96 9.63 -12.81
N HIS A 273 -16.66 9.42 -12.99
CA HIS A 273 -16.07 9.07 -14.28
C HIS A 273 -14.75 8.35 -14.04
N TRP A 274 -14.52 7.26 -14.75
CA TRP A 274 -13.30 6.47 -14.63
C TRP A 274 -13.10 5.64 -15.89
N PHE A 275 -11.86 5.30 -16.19
CA PHE A 275 -11.46 4.64 -17.43
C PHE A 275 -12.00 5.33 -18.68
N GLY A 276 -12.16 6.66 -18.67
CA GLY A 276 -12.76 7.43 -19.77
C GLY A 276 -14.28 7.30 -19.95
N SER A 277 -14.99 6.54 -19.10
CA SER A 277 -16.45 6.50 -19.05
C SER A 277 -17.02 7.46 -18.02
N ASN A 278 -18.23 7.96 -18.27
CA ASN A 278 -19.03 8.72 -17.32
C ASN A 278 -19.97 7.81 -16.52
N TYR A 279 -20.63 8.36 -15.50
CA TYR A 279 -21.63 7.70 -14.65
C TYR A 279 -22.52 6.69 -15.39
N GLN A 280 -23.11 7.07 -16.53
CA GLN A 280 -24.10 6.25 -17.23
C GLN A 280 -23.52 4.96 -17.84
N SER A 281 -22.26 4.99 -18.29
CA SER A 281 -21.54 3.85 -18.87
C SER A 281 -20.51 3.22 -17.91
N LEU A 282 -20.29 3.80 -16.72
CA LEU A 282 -19.21 3.39 -15.82
C LEU A 282 -19.36 1.96 -15.33
N HIS A 283 -20.57 1.48 -15.00
CA HIS A 283 -20.78 0.08 -14.59
C HIS A 283 -20.30 -0.92 -15.67
N GLU A 284 -20.72 -0.71 -16.92
CA GLU A 284 -20.35 -1.57 -18.04
C GLU A 284 -18.85 -1.48 -18.35
N ARG A 285 -18.27 -0.28 -18.30
CA ARG A 285 -16.83 -0.05 -18.50
C ARG A 285 -15.96 -0.64 -17.38
N TYR A 286 -16.40 -0.53 -16.13
CA TYR A 286 -15.71 -1.07 -14.97
C TYR A 286 -15.54 -2.59 -15.12
N PHE A 287 -16.60 -3.31 -15.50
CA PHE A 287 -16.56 -4.77 -15.71
C PHE A 287 -16.07 -5.23 -17.10
N ASP A 288 -15.74 -4.30 -18.01
CA ASP A 288 -14.96 -4.57 -19.24
C ASP A 288 -13.45 -4.60 -18.96
N ILE A 289 -12.99 -3.82 -17.95
CA ILE A 289 -11.58 -3.65 -17.60
C ILE A 289 -11.20 -4.49 -16.37
N LEU A 290 -11.97 -4.40 -15.29
CA LEU A 290 -11.73 -5.10 -14.04
C LEU A 290 -12.54 -6.41 -14.00
N PRO A 291 -11.95 -7.53 -13.55
CA PRO A 291 -12.65 -8.80 -13.48
C PRO A 291 -13.76 -8.75 -12.42
N ALA A 292 -14.89 -9.37 -12.71
CA ALA A 292 -15.93 -9.55 -11.72
C ALA A 292 -15.52 -10.63 -10.72
N GLU A 293 -15.67 -10.31 -9.44
CA GLU A 293 -15.27 -11.15 -8.32
C GLU A 293 -16.48 -11.74 -7.60
N ASN A 294 -16.29 -12.86 -6.89
CA ASN A 294 -17.40 -13.58 -6.24
C ASN A 294 -17.15 -14.02 -4.78
N ASN A 295 -15.92 -13.85 -4.26
CA ASN A 295 -15.56 -14.23 -2.90
C ASN A 295 -15.54 -12.98 -1.97
N PRO A 296 -16.59 -12.72 -1.18
CA PRO A 296 -16.68 -11.51 -0.35
C PRO A 296 -15.67 -11.47 0.81
N ASN A 297 -14.88 -12.53 1.02
CA ASN A 297 -13.91 -12.61 2.13
C ASN A 297 -12.48 -12.22 1.72
N LEU A 298 -12.24 -11.91 0.44
CA LEU A 298 -10.94 -11.43 -0.02
C LEU A 298 -10.78 -9.95 0.27
N GLN A 299 -9.64 -9.59 0.86
CA GLN A 299 -9.14 -8.22 0.89
C GLN A 299 -8.34 -7.98 -0.40
N ARG A 300 -9.01 -7.40 -1.39
CA ARG A 300 -8.46 -7.03 -2.71
C ARG A 300 -7.74 -5.71 -2.64
N TYR A 301 -8.34 -4.75 -1.92
CA TYR A 301 -7.79 -3.40 -1.76
C TYR A 301 -6.99 -3.36 -0.47
N ARG A 302 -5.69 -3.05 -0.60
CA ARG A 302 -4.72 -3.08 0.51
C ARG A 302 -3.89 -1.82 0.54
N ASP A 303 -3.38 -1.52 1.74
CA ASP A 303 -2.37 -0.48 1.95
C ASP A 303 -2.80 0.87 1.34
N LEU A 304 -4.01 1.29 1.71
CA LEU A 304 -4.68 2.52 1.30
C LEU A 304 -4.11 3.74 2.03
N ILE A 305 -3.84 4.84 1.31
CA ILE A 305 -3.40 6.13 1.87
C ILE A 305 -4.05 7.31 1.14
N ILE A 306 -4.19 8.46 1.82
CA ILE A 306 -4.60 9.73 1.21
C ILE A 306 -3.37 10.40 0.56
N LEU A 307 -3.38 10.50 -0.77
CA LEU A 307 -2.33 11.16 -1.56
C LEU A 307 -2.58 12.68 -1.70
N GLU A 308 -3.84 13.05 -1.97
CA GLU A 308 -4.28 14.43 -2.16
C GLU A 308 -5.64 14.64 -1.48
N SER A 309 -5.87 15.85 -0.98
CA SER A 309 -7.12 16.30 -0.36
C SER A 309 -7.46 17.69 -0.88
N ARG A 310 -8.76 17.93 -1.10
CA ARG A 310 -9.31 19.22 -1.56
C ARG A 310 -10.46 19.62 -0.63
N PRO A 311 -10.18 20.30 0.49
CA PRO A 311 -11.17 20.63 1.51
C PRO A 311 -12.40 21.38 0.97
N GLU A 312 -12.18 22.25 -0.01
CA GLU A 312 -13.20 23.10 -0.64
C GLU A 312 -14.26 22.33 -1.44
N THR A 313 -13.90 21.16 -1.96
CA THR A 313 -14.81 20.24 -2.67
C THR A 313 -15.05 18.93 -1.91
N GLN A 314 -14.45 18.77 -0.73
CA GLN A 314 -14.46 17.53 0.07
C GLN A 314 -14.06 16.28 -0.75
N GLN A 315 -13.03 16.45 -1.58
CA GLN A 315 -12.49 15.38 -2.44
C GLN A 315 -11.19 14.82 -1.87
N TYR A 316 -11.01 13.50 -1.97
CA TYR A 316 -9.85 12.77 -1.48
C TYR A 316 -9.34 11.80 -2.54
N LEU A 317 -8.08 11.92 -2.93
CA LEU A 317 -7.39 10.96 -3.79
C LEU A 317 -6.77 9.89 -2.90
N LEU A 318 -7.28 8.66 -3.00
CA LEU A 318 -6.65 7.52 -2.35
C LEU A 318 -5.76 6.76 -3.33
N GLY A 319 -4.58 6.36 -2.87
CA GLY A 319 -3.75 5.36 -3.54
C GLY A 319 -3.88 4.03 -2.81
N TYR A 320 -4.03 2.93 -3.55
CA TYR A 320 -4.24 1.59 -2.99
C TYR A 320 -3.70 0.50 -3.92
N THR A 321 -3.33 -0.64 -3.34
CA THR A 321 -2.89 -1.82 -4.11
C THR A 321 -4.10 -2.73 -4.32
N THR A 322 -4.35 -3.14 -5.56
CA THR A 322 -5.46 -4.02 -5.95
C THR A 322 -4.95 -5.44 -6.17
N ALA A 323 -5.78 -6.45 -5.91
CA ALA A 323 -5.51 -7.85 -6.18
C ALA A 323 -6.81 -8.60 -6.55
N PHE A 324 -6.83 -9.28 -7.69
CA PHE A 324 -7.99 -9.98 -8.25
C PHE A 324 -7.65 -11.44 -8.57
N GLU A 325 -8.40 -12.39 -7.99
CA GLU A 325 -8.23 -13.83 -8.27
C GLU A 325 -8.80 -14.19 -9.65
N ALA A 326 -9.92 -13.56 -10.03
CA ALA A 326 -10.68 -13.83 -11.25
C ALA A 326 -10.12 -13.20 -12.54
N SER A 327 -9.00 -12.45 -12.47
CA SER A 327 -8.40 -11.79 -13.63
C SER A 327 -7.90 -12.77 -14.71
N THR A 328 -8.01 -12.41 -15.98
CA THR A 328 -7.29 -13.10 -17.08
C THR A 328 -6.00 -12.40 -17.48
N ALA A 329 -5.77 -11.19 -16.97
CA ALA A 329 -4.57 -10.37 -17.14
C ALA A 329 -3.90 -10.15 -15.77
N SER A 330 -3.03 -9.13 -15.63
CA SER A 330 -2.35 -8.87 -14.34
C SER A 330 -3.38 -8.76 -13.24
N SER A 331 -3.26 -9.63 -12.25
CA SER A 331 -4.16 -9.72 -11.11
C SER A 331 -3.91 -8.60 -10.09
N ILE A 332 -2.70 -8.04 -10.09
CA ILE A 332 -2.25 -7.05 -9.12
C ILE A 332 -1.79 -5.79 -9.85
N SER A 333 -2.23 -4.63 -9.35
CA SER A 333 -1.77 -3.30 -9.78
C SER A 333 -1.74 -2.33 -8.60
N ARG A 334 -1.06 -1.19 -8.80
CA ARG A 334 -1.20 -0.01 -7.91
C ARG A 334 -2.14 0.97 -8.59
N ASP A 335 -3.23 1.29 -7.92
CA ASP A 335 -4.30 2.13 -8.45
C ASP A 335 -4.50 3.37 -7.58
N GLN A 336 -5.13 4.38 -8.15
CA GLN A 336 -5.51 5.60 -7.44
C GLN A 336 -6.88 6.08 -7.92
N ALA A 337 -7.75 6.45 -6.99
CA ALA A 337 -9.09 6.96 -7.29
C ALA A 337 -9.50 8.08 -6.33
N TRP A 338 -10.23 9.03 -6.89
CA TRP A 338 -10.91 10.08 -6.15
C TRP A 338 -12.21 9.58 -5.52
N PHE A 339 -12.47 10.06 -4.32
CA PHE A 339 -13.73 9.95 -3.59
C PHE A 339 -14.18 11.34 -3.20
N GLU A 340 -15.50 11.57 -3.12
CA GLU A 340 -16.05 12.86 -2.71
C GLU A 340 -17.29 12.71 -1.81
N PHE A 341 -17.52 13.68 -0.93
CA PHE A 341 -18.75 13.72 -0.13
C PHE A 341 -19.90 14.36 -0.93
N VAL A 342 -20.98 13.60 -1.11
CA VAL A 342 -22.23 14.05 -1.72
C VAL A 342 -23.34 13.90 -0.69
N ASP A 343 -24.03 14.99 -0.34
CA ASP A 343 -25.08 15.04 0.69
C ASP A 343 -24.68 14.42 2.05
N GLY A 344 -23.39 14.44 2.37
CA GLY A 344 -22.81 13.89 3.61
C GLY A 344 -22.36 12.43 3.54
N GLU A 345 -22.59 11.73 2.42
CA GLU A 345 -22.09 10.37 2.17
C GLU A 345 -20.85 10.40 1.29
N LEU A 346 -19.83 9.61 1.61
CA LEU A 346 -18.69 9.40 0.72
C LEU A 346 -19.12 8.56 -0.49
N LYS A 347 -18.76 9.01 -1.70
CA LYS A 347 -19.05 8.36 -2.97
C LYS A 347 -17.78 8.20 -3.81
N PHE A 348 -17.76 7.17 -4.66
CA PHE A 348 -16.71 6.96 -5.64
C PHE A 348 -16.80 8.01 -6.77
N LEU A 349 -15.73 8.74 -7.04
CA LEU A 349 -15.62 9.68 -8.16
C LEU A 349 -14.80 9.09 -9.32
N GLY A 350 -13.67 8.44 -9.00
CA GLY A 350 -12.76 7.82 -9.97
C GLY A 350 -11.61 8.74 -10.38
N ASP A 351 -11.70 9.33 -11.56
CA ASP A 351 -10.83 10.43 -11.98
C ASP A 351 -11.40 11.79 -11.49
N ASP A 352 -10.67 12.90 -11.64
CA ASP A 352 -11.15 14.26 -11.34
C ASP A 352 -11.32 15.16 -12.58
N LYS A 353 -11.27 14.57 -13.77
CA LYS A 353 -11.45 15.21 -15.08
C LYS A 353 -12.29 14.29 -15.99
N PRO A 354 -13.42 14.75 -16.56
CA PRO A 354 -14.43 13.91 -17.24
C PRO A 354 -14.01 13.35 -18.61
N PHE A 355 -12.72 13.31 -18.88
CA PHE A 355 -12.08 12.81 -20.09
C PHE A 355 -11.28 11.55 -19.73
N PRO A 356 -10.79 10.76 -20.69
CA PRO A 356 -9.92 9.65 -20.35
C PRO A 356 -8.61 10.22 -19.75
N THR A 357 -8.50 10.21 -18.42
CA THR A 357 -7.28 10.57 -17.65
C THR A 357 -6.77 9.41 -16.80
N SER A 358 -7.27 8.20 -17.06
CA SER A 358 -6.81 6.97 -16.44
C SER A 358 -5.47 6.60 -17.05
N PHE A 359 -4.44 6.73 -16.24
CA PHE A 359 -3.03 6.54 -16.57
C PHE A 359 -2.39 5.74 -15.46
N TYR A 360 -1.43 4.91 -15.84
CA TYR A 360 -0.64 4.07 -14.97
C TYR A 360 0.83 4.41 -15.16
N ALA A 361 1.57 4.48 -14.05
CA ALA A 361 3.01 4.49 -14.08
C ALA A 361 3.56 3.57 -12.97
N LEU A 362 4.72 2.96 -13.20
CA LEU A 362 5.41 2.12 -12.22
C LEU A 362 6.94 2.22 -12.35
N TYR A 363 7.65 1.62 -11.38
CA TYR A 363 9.01 1.12 -11.59
C TYR A 363 8.96 -0.40 -11.68
N LYS A 364 9.52 -0.98 -12.76
CA LYS A 364 9.60 -2.43 -12.97
C LYS A 364 11.05 -2.86 -13.03
N LEU A 365 11.43 -3.77 -12.14
CA LEU A 365 12.70 -4.47 -12.16
C LEU A 365 12.53 -5.73 -13.02
N ASN A 366 13.19 -5.76 -14.16
CA ASN A 366 13.39 -6.97 -14.94
C ASN A 366 14.64 -7.69 -14.41
N ALA A 367 14.48 -8.95 -14.00
CA ALA A 367 15.56 -9.78 -13.47
C ALA A 367 15.53 -11.17 -14.11
N ALA A 368 16.69 -11.66 -14.54
CA ALA A 368 16.85 -13.01 -15.06
C ALA A 368 18.29 -13.51 -14.81
N PRO A 369 18.47 -14.78 -14.43
CA PRO A 369 19.80 -15.39 -14.34
C PRO A 369 20.37 -15.66 -15.74
N SER A 370 21.70 -15.64 -15.87
CA SER A 370 22.38 -15.77 -17.16
C SER A 370 22.05 -17.04 -17.97
N GLU A 371 21.65 -18.13 -17.30
CA GLU A 371 21.27 -19.41 -17.90
C GLU A 371 19.91 -19.36 -18.61
N TYR A 372 19.02 -18.46 -18.19
CA TYR A 372 17.63 -18.36 -18.66
C TYR A 372 17.30 -16.96 -19.21
N ASN A 373 18.23 -16.38 -19.98
CA ASN A 373 18.07 -15.05 -20.57
C ASN A 373 18.34 -15.08 -22.09
N TRP A 374 17.79 -14.11 -22.82
CA TRP A 374 18.00 -13.92 -24.26
C TRP A 374 19.47 -13.72 -24.64
N TYR A 375 20.24 -13.15 -23.70
CA TYR A 375 21.69 -12.97 -23.80
C TYR A 375 22.33 -13.68 -22.60
N PRO A 376 23.52 -14.32 -22.76
CA PRO A 376 24.15 -15.12 -21.72
C PRO A 376 24.84 -14.25 -20.65
N GLN A 377 24.04 -13.46 -19.93
CA GLN A 377 24.41 -12.54 -18.86
C GLN A 377 23.21 -12.37 -17.92
N ASP A 378 23.46 -12.09 -16.65
CA ASP A 378 22.39 -11.72 -15.71
C ASP A 378 21.69 -10.44 -16.21
N GLU A 379 20.36 -10.45 -16.26
CA GLU A 379 19.57 -9.23 -16.35
C GLU A 379 19.32 -8.69 -14.93
N PHE A 380 19.60 -7.41 -14.73
CA PHE A 380 19.10 -6.62 -13.61
C PHE A 380 18.87 -5.19 -14.13
N ARG A 381 17.66 -4.93 -14.62
CA ARG A 381 17.34 -3.66 -15.30
C ARG A 381 16.03 -3.08 -14.80
N TRP A 382 16.12 -1.89 -14.23
CA TRP A 382 14.95 -1.07 -13.94
C TRP A 382 14.45 -0.35 -15.20
N VAL A 383 13.14 -0.33 -15.36
CA VAL A 383 12.44 0.51 -16.32
C VAL A 383 11.33 1.28 -15.62
N PHE A 384 11.06 2.49 -16.09
CA PHE A 384 9.83 3.23 -15.81
C PHE A 384 8.81 2.86 -16.87
N GLU A 385 7.64 2.39 -16.48
CA GLU A 385 6.54 2.15 -17.43
C GLU A 385 5.47 3.18 -17.23
N ALA A 386 4.85 3.60 -18.33
CA ALA A 386 3.91 4.69 -18.40
C ALA A 386 2.94 4.46 -19.56
N THR A 387 1.65 4.28 -19.27
CA THR A 387 0.60 4.09 -20.28
C THR A 387 -0.73 4.59 -19.76
N GLY A 388 -1.72 4.75 -20.63
CA GLY A 388 -3.10 5.02 -20.26
C GLY A 388 -4.08 4.28 -21.16
N PHE A 389 -5.36 4.32 -20.76
CA PHE A 389 -6.51 3.80 -21.50
C PHE A 389 -6.46 2.28 -21.71
N LEU A 390 -7.11 1.54 -20.82
CA LEU A 390 -6.94 0.09 -20.69
C LEU A 390 -8.03 -0.74 -21.37
N SER A 391 -9.13 -0.15 -21.87
CA SER A 391 -10.22 -0.91 -22.51
C SER A 391 -9.99 -1.10 -23.99
N SER A 392 -10.26 -2.31 -24.47
CA SER A 392 -10.18 -2.76 -25.86
C SER A 392 -10.96 -1.95 -26.90
N SER A 393 -11.89 -1.11 -26.43
CA SER A 393 -12.72 -0.20 -27.23
C SER A 393 -12.06 1.17 -27.47
N ASP A 394 -10.95 1.45 -26.79
CA ASP A 394 -10.16 2.68 -26.87
C ASP A 394 -9.13 2.68 -28.00
N CYS A 395 -9.04 1.59 -28.78
CA CYS A 395 -8.03 1.45 -29.83
C CYS A 395 -8.44 0.48 -30.95
N THR A 396 -7.82 0.64 -32.12
CA THR A 396 -8.05 -0.24 -33.28
C THR A 396 -7.13 -1.45 -33.27
N ILE A 397 -7.63 -2.60 -33.76
CA ILE A 397 -6.86 -3.84 -33.91
C ILE A 397 -5.68 -3.64 -34.88
N SER A 398 -4.45 -3.84 -34.38
CA SER A 398 -3.27 -4.01 -35.23
C SER A 398 -3.20 -5.47 -35.71
N LEU A 399 -3.68 -5.75 -36.93
CA LEU A 399 -4.10 -7.09 -37.35
C LEU A 399 -3.05 -8.21 -37.36
N ASP A 400 -1.76 -7.89 -37.37
CA ASP A 400 -0.68 -8.87 -37.35
C ASP A 400 0.04 -8.88 -35.97
N ARG A 401 0.61 -10.03 -35.58
CA ARG A 401 1.54 -10.17 -34.44
C ARG A 401 2.89 -10.76 -34.90
N GLY A 402 3.98 -10.46 -34.18
CA GLY A 402 5.27 -11.14 -34.38
C GLY A 402 6.47 -10.40 -33.79
N HIS A 403 7.68 -10.95 -34.03
CA HIS A 403 8.96 -10.38 -33.57
C HIS A 403 9.20 -8.92 -33.96
N TRP A 404 8.51 -8.44 -34.99
CA TRP A 404 8.57 -7.08 -35.51
C TRP A 404 7.81 -6.05 -34.64
N GLN A 405 7.21 -6.43 -33.51
CA GLN A 405 6.62 -5.44 -32.58
C GLN A 405 7.66 -4.80 -31.64
N TRP A 406 8.86 -5.38 -31.55
CA TRP A 406 9.90 -5.03 -30.58
C TRP A 406 10.83 -3.95 -31.17
N GLY A 407 10.38 -2.70 -31.13
CA GLY A 407 11.14 -1.53 -31.63
C GLY A 407 11.25 -1.41 -33.16
N SER A 408 10.44 -2.13 -33.94
CA SER A 408 10.45 -2.00 -35.41
C SER A 408 9.91 -0.65 -35.86
N GLU A 409 10.66 -0.01 -36.77
CA GLU A 409 10.27 1.25 -37.39
C GLU A 409 8.96 1.11 -38.18
N GLU A 410 8.83 0.06 -38.99
CA GLU A 410 7.66 -0.18 -39.83
C GLU A 410 6.36 -0.34 -39.02
N PHE A 411 6.43 -0.98 -37.85
CA PHE A 411 5.29 -1.12 -36.95
C PHE A 411 4.85 0.24 -36.42
N ILE A 412 5.77 0.96 -35.78
CA ILE A 412 5.50 2.19 -35.04
C ILE A 412 5.03 3.29 -36.00
N ASP A 413 5.62 3.36 -37.18
CA ASP A 413 5.24 4.28 -38.24
C ASP A 413 3.80 3.97 -38.73
N SER A 414 3.40 2.69 -38.81
CA SER A 414 2.07 2.25 -39.25
C SER A 414 0.92 2.49 -38.25
N LEU A 415 1.23 2.70 -36.96
CA LEU A 415 0.20 2.88 -35.92
C LEU A 415 -0.63 4.15 -36.15
N PRO A 416 -1.94 4.15 -35.79
CA PRO A 416 -2.74 5.37 -35.80
C PRO A 416 -2.24 6.36 -34.73
N SER A 417 -2.34 7.66 -35.02
CA SER A 417 -2.13 8.70 -34.01
C SER A 417 -3.28 8.74 -32.99
N LEU A 418 -3.00 9.23 -31.78
CA LEU A 418 -4.04 9.39 -30.77
C LEU A 418 -5.22 10.24 -31.25
N ASN A 419 -4.99 11.25 -32.08
CA ASN A 419 -6.05 12.12 -32.60
C ASN A 419 -6.97 11.43 -33.63
N GLU A 420 -6.53 10.35 -34.28
CA GLU A 420 -7.37 9.54 -35.18
C GLU A 420 -8.37 8.67 -34.40
N VAL A 421 -7.98 8.23 -33.20
CA VAL A 421 -8.78 7.35 -32.33
C VAL A 421 -9.62 8.16 -31.33
N PHE A 422 -9.03 9.23 -30.78
CA PHE A 422 -9.63 10.18 -29.86
C PHE A 422 -9.61 11.60 -30.45
N PRO A 423 -10.66 12.00 -31.20
CA PRO A 423 -10.72 13.30 -31.85
C PRO A 423 -10.41 14.46 -30.90
N GLY A 424 -9.35 15.21 -31.22
CA GLY A 424 -8.87 16.35 -30.43
C GLY A 424 -7.64 16.04 -29.57
N LEU A 425 -7.46 14.82 -29.05
CA LEU A 425 -6.31 14.46 -28.23
C LEU A 425 -5.07 14.26 -29.13
N GLN A 426 -4.10 15.19 -29.04
CA GLN A 426 -2.91 15.15 -29.89
C GLN A 426 -1.87 14.15 -29.38
N TYR A 427 -1.59 14.18 -28.07
CA TYR A 427 -0.63 13.32 -27.40
C TYR A 427 -0.75 13.42 -25.87
N VAL A 428 -0.13 12.48 -25.16
CA VAL A 428 0.02 12.49 -23.70
C VAL A 428 1.51 12.58 -23.36
N THR A 429 1.88 13.45 -22.42
CA THR A 429 3.26 13.61 -21.96
C THR A 429 3.38 13.18 -20.51
N VAL A 430 4.48 12.53 -20.14
CA VAL A 430 4.87 12.35 -18.73
C VAL A 430 6.35 12.67 -18.57
N THR A 431 6.71 13.38 -17.51
CA THR A 431 8.12 13.56 -17.15
C THR A 431 8.67 12.22 -16.68
N SER A 432 9.71 11.70 -17.33
CA SER A 432 10.41 10.49 -16.89
C SER A 432 11.11 10.73 -15.54
N PRO A 433 11.55 9.67 -14.83
CA PRO A 433 12.42 9.81 -13.67
C PRO A 433 13.76 10.48 -14.02
N THR A 434 14.19 10.35 -15.28
CA THR A 434 15.42 10.94 -15.84
C THR A 434 15.24 12.42 -16.26
N ASN A 435 14.06 13.00 -16.00
CA ASN A 435 13.62 14.34 -16.42
C ASN A 435 13.54 14.57 -17.95
N ALA A 436 13.53 13.49 -18.74
CA ALA A 436 13.17 13.54 -20.15
C ALA A 436 11.63 13.59 -20.30
N GLU A 437 11.12 14.32 -21.28
CA GLU A 437 9.69 14.26 -21.61
C GLU A 437 9.42 13.01 -22.45
N ILE A 438 8.68 12.05 -21.88
CA ILE A 438 8.12 10.91 -22.62
C ILE A 438 6.86 11.43 -23.34
N LYS A 439 6.77 11.19 -24.65
CA LYS A 439 5.65 11.68 -25.46
C LYS A 439 4.94 10.53 -26.16
N LEU A 440 3.81 10.13 -25.59
CA LEU A 440 2.94 9.08 -26.09
C LEU A 440 1.96 9.67 -27.11
N ASP A 441 2.14 9.35 -28.39
CA ASP A 441 1.36 9.94 -29.51
C ASP A 441 0.75 8.94 -30.49
N LYS A 442 1.09 7.65 -30.37
CA LYS A 442 0.51 6.52 -31.10
C LYS A 442 -0.21 5.56 -30.13
N ILE A 443 -1.14 4.76 -30.66
CA ILE A 443 -1.89 3.76 -29.88
C ILE A 443 -2.11 2.47 -30.70
N TYR A 444 -2.15 1.31 -30.05
CA TYR A 444 -2.54 0.05 -30.68
C TYR A 444 -3.28 -0.90 -29.72
N ARG A 445 -4.05 -1.82 -30.31
CA ARG A 445 -4.62 -3.00 -29.62
C ARG A 445 -3.82 -4.25 -29.95
N GLU A 446 -3.58 -5.10 -28.96
CA GLU A 446 -3.08 -6.45 -29.19
C GLU A 446 -4.17 -7.41 -29.75
N PRO A 447 -3.90 -8.20 -30.82
CA PRO A 447 -4.90 -9.05 -31.47
C PRO A 447 -5.63 -10.13 -30.65
N SER A 448 -5.09 -10.60 -29.53
CA SER A 448 -5.79 -11.54 -28.63
C SER A 448 -6.07 -10.94 -27.26
N ASP A 449 -5.86 -9.63 -27.09
CA ASP A 449 -6.09 -8.97 -25.81
C ASP A 449 -7.22 -7.95 -25.90
N ASN A 450 -7.72 -7.61 -24.72
CA ASN A 450 -8.64 -6.52 -24.48
C ASN A 450 -7.93 -5.26 -23.94
N THR A 451 -6.61 -5.20 -24.00
CA THR A 451 -5.84 -4.01 -23.60
C THR A 451 -5.43 -3.16 -24.80
N CYS A 452 -5.29 -1.85 -24.53
CA CYS A 452 -4.67 -0.89 -25.44
C CYS A 452 -3.34 -0.43 -24.85
N HIS A 453 -2.40 -0.08 -25.73
CA HIS A 453 -1.08 0.41 -25.33
C HIS A 453 -0.75 1.72 -26.03
N LEU A 454 -0.25 2.67 -25.24
CA LEU A 454 0.30 3.91 -25.75
C LEU A 454 1.78 3.73 -26.15
N VAL A 455 2.16 4.37 -27.25
CA VAL A 455 3.51 4.27 -27.83
C VAL A 455 4.10 5.66 -28.01
N ASP A 456 5.37 5.81 -27.62
CA ASP A 456 6.20 6.96 -27.95
C ASP A 456 6.86 6.70 -29.30
N SER A 457 6.34 7.33 -30.36
CA SER A 457 6.85 7.12 -31.71
C SER A 457 8.24 7.72 -31.95
N HIS A 458 8.66 8.69 -31.12
CA HIS A 458 9.95 9.35 -31.24
C HIS A 458 11.08 8.47 -30.69
N ASN A 459 10.88 7.94 -29.48
CA ASN A 459 11.82 7.04 -28.81
C ASN A 459 11.69 5.59 -29.31
N ARG A 460 10.64 5.28 -30.08
CA ARG A 460 10.28 3.94 -30.59
C ARG A 460 10.06 2.90 -29.47
N VAL A 461 9.41 3.32 -28.38
CA VAL A 461 9.19 2.54 -27.14
C VAL A 461 7.70 2.32 -26.89
N SER A 462 7.32 1.08 -26.58
CA SER A 462 6.01 0.81 -25.96
C SER A 462 6.08 1.13 -24.46
N GLY A 463 5.21 2.03 -24.01
CA GLY A 463 5.27 2.55 -22.64
C GLY A 463 5.00 1.50 -21.55
N LEU A 464 4.39 0.36 -21.90
CA LEU A 464 4.08 -0.75 -20.98
C LEU A 464 4.87 -2.04 -21.25
N LEU A 465 5.32 -2.30 -22.48
CA LEU A 465 6.00 -3.56 -22.80
C LEU A 465 7.52 -3.46 -22.61
N ASP A 466 8.13 -2.40 -23.14
CA ASP A 466 9.58 -2.21 -23.11
C ASP A 466 10.00 -1.38 -21.89
N GLY A 467 9.21 -0.33 -21.60
CA GLY A 467 9.51 0.69 -20.60
C GLY A 467 10.71 1.58 -20.96
N TYR A 468 10.90 2.64 -20.17
CA TYR A 468 12.00 3.58 -20.31
C TYR A 468 13.12 3.20 -19.32
N PRO A 469 14.32 2.80 -19.79
CA PRO A 469 15.40 2.36 -18.91
C PRO A 469 15.81 3.40 -17.86
N ILE A 470 16.13 2.92 -16.66
CA ILE A 470 16.65 3.74 -15.56
C ILE A 470 18.10 3.32 -15.27
N GLU A 471 19.02 4.27 -15.31
CA GLU A 471 20.44 4.07 -15.04
C GLU A 471 20.77 4.41 -13.57
N LEU A 472 20.75 3.37 -12.72
CA LEU A 472 21.11 3.49 -11.30
C LEU A 472 22.48 4.19 -11.13
N GLY A 473 22.49 5.30 -10.38
CA GLY A 473 23.69 6.11 -10.12
C GLY A 473 23.97 7.22 -11.14
N LYS A 474 23.19 7.31 -12.22
CA LYS A 474 23.08 8.54 -13.04
C LYS A 474 21.76 9.26 -12.78
N ASP A 475 20.67 8.49 -12.69
CA ASP A 475 19.34 9.02 -12.43
C ASP A 475 19.11 9.17 -10.92
N ASP A 476 18.89 10.41 -10.48
CA ASP A 476 18.58 10.75 -9.09
C ASP A 476 17.05 10.82 -8.92
N ILE A 477 16.48 9.72 -8.41
CA ILE A 477 15.05 9.54 -8.22
C ILE A 477 14.76 9.70 -6.73
N ALA A 478 14.16 10.83 -6.36
CA ALA A 478 13.77 11.10 -4.98
C ALA A 478 12.68 10.13 -4.48
N LEU A 479 12.70 9.90 -3.16
CA LEU A 479 11.57 9.33 -2.42
C LEU A 479 10.30 10.19 -2.63
N ASN A 480 9.13 9.54 -2.68
CA ASN A 480 7.81 10.16 -2.82
C ASN A 480 7.71 11.10 -4.05
N LYS A 481 8.26 10.62 -5.18
CA LYS A 481 8.28 11.35 -6.45
C LYS A 481 6.87 11.46 -7.04
N ALA A 482 6.41 12.70 -7.14
CA ALA A 482 5.25 13.07 -7.94
C ALA A 482 5.64 13.20 -9.43
N TYR A 483 4.79 12.68 -10.30
CA TYR A 483 4.89 12.72 -11.75
C TYR A 483 3.68 13.43 -12.35
N THR A 484 3.91 14.41 -13.22
CA THR A 484 2.82 15.10 -13.94
C THR A 484 2.60 14.44 -15.29
N VAL A 485 1.41 13.85 -15.46
CA VAL A 485 0.89 13.44 -16.76
C VAL A 485 0.09 14.59 -17.34
N THR A 486 0.34 14.97 -18.59
CA THR A 486 -0.43 16.02 -19.28
C THR A 486 -0.99 15.51 -20.60
N TYR A 487 -2.30 15.63 -20.75
CA TYR A 487 -3.07 15.32 -21.95
C TYR A 487 -3.19 16.60 -22.78
N VAL A 488 -2.61 16.59 -23.97
CA VAL A 488 -2.59 17.77 -24.85
C VAL A 488 -3.65 17.62 -25.93
N TYR A 489 -4.71 18.41 -25.83
CA TYR A 489 -5.75 18.52 -26.84
C TYR A 489 -5.45 19.66 -27.82
N SER A 490 -6.18 19.72 -28.92
CA SER A 490 -6.04 20.77 -29.94
C SER A 490 -6.34 22.20 -29.46
N ASP A 491 -7.09 22.34 -28.37
CA ASP A 491 -7.62 23.61 -27.85
C ASP A 491 -7.37 23.83 -26.34
N HIS A 492 -7.01 22.79 -25.59
CA HIS A 492 -6.75 22.85 -24.15
C HIS A 492 -5.74 21.77 -23.68
N GLN A 493 -5.41 21.79 -22.40
CA GLN A 493 -4.59 20.75 -21.75
C GLN A 493 -5.24 20.35 -20.42
N LEU A 494 -5.08 19.08 -20.04
CA LEU A 494 -5.47 18.54 -18.74
C LEU A 494 -4.25 17.89 -18.11
N SER A 495 -4.03 18.09 -16.81
CA SER A 495 -2.92 17.45 -16.08
C SER A 495 -3.41 16.68 -14.87
N LYS A 496 -2.71 15.58 -14.57
CA LYS A 496 -2.95 14.70 -13.42
C LYS A 496 -1.62 14.37 -12.75
N THR A 497 -1.63 14.21 -11.43
CA THR A 497 -0.45 13.76 -10.67
C THR A 497 -0.54 12.26 -10.39
N ILE A 498 0.58 11.56 -10.56
CA ILE A 498 0.80 10.17 -10.14
C ILE A 498 1.92 10.17 -9.11
N TYR A 499 1.80 9.32 -8.10
CA TYR A 499 2.75 9.23 -6.98
C TYR A 499 3.43 7.87 -6.97
N LEU A 500 4.76 7.85 -7.04
CA LEU A 500 5.57 6.65 -6.79
C LEU A 500 6.48 6.93 -5.59
N THR A 501 6.39 6.08 -4.56
CA THR A 501 7.02 6.32 -3.27
C THR A 501 8.49 5.92 -3.26
N GLN A 502 8.81 4.63 -3.29
CA GLN A 502 10.22 4.19 -3.27
C GLN A 502 10.88 4.25 -4.65
N PRO A 503 12.11 4.78 -4.76
CA PRO A 503 12.86 4.79 -6.00
C PRO A 503 13.43 3.40 -6.34
N PRO A 504 13.87 3.17 -7.58
CA PRO A 504 14.70 2.03 -7.98
C PRO A 504 15.98 1.85 -7.14
N GLU A 505 16.33 0.60 -6.80
CA GLU A 505 17.51 0.27 -5.99
C GLU A 505 18.41 -0.82 -6.61
N GLY A 506 19.65 -0.91 -6.11
CA GLY A 506 20.66 -1.86 -6.61
C GLY A 506 20.41 -3.33 -6.23
N LYS A 507 21.15 -4.24 -6.89
CA LYS A 507 21.02 -5.71 -6.74
C LYS A 507 21.19 -6.23 -5.30
N GLU A 508 21.95 -5.54 -4.46
CA GLU A 508 22.11 -5.87 -3.04
C GLU A 508 20.83 -5.59 -2.24
N ALA A 509 20.30 -4.36 -2.32
CA ALA A 509 19.06 -3.95 -1.65
C ALA A 509 17.84 -4.71 -2.17
N MET A 510 17.78 -5.00 -3.48
CA MET A 510 16.69 -5.77 -4.08
C MET A 510 16.80 -7.29 -3.86
N GLY A 511 17.96 -7.79 -3.40
CA GLY A 511 18.25 -9.21 -3.25
C GLY A 511 17.20 -10.01 -2.46
N PRO A 512 16.70 -9.52 -1.30
CA PRO A 512 15.68 -10.22 -0.51
C PRO A 512 14.33 -10.38 -1.23
N TYR A 513 13.99 -9.47 -2.14
CA TYR A 513 12.71 -9.45 -2.86
C TYR A 513 12.72 -10.27 -4.16
N LEU A 514 13.89 -10.61 -4.71
CA LEU A 514 14.02 -11.39 -5.96
C LEU A 514 13.64 -12.87 -5.77
N ALA A 515 13.12 -13.50 -6.82
CA ALA A 515 12.80 -14.92 -6.81
C ALA A 515 14.10 -15.73 -7.02
N LYS A 516 14.48 -16.53 -6.04
CA LYS A 516 15.56 -17.52 -6.17
C LYS A 516 14.95 -18.81 -6.70
N LEU A 517 15.29 -19.15 -7.94
CA LEU A 517 14.82 -20.39 -8.56
C LEU A 517 15.33 -21.61 -7.77
N VAL A 518 14.43 -22.54 -7.45
CA VAL A 518 14.75 -23.82 -6.81
C VAL A 518 14.76 -24.94 -7.85
N ASP A 519 13.71 -25.03 -8.65
CA ASP A 519 13.57 -26.01 -9.73
C ASP A 519 12.67 -25.45 -10.85
N VAL A 520 12.91 -25.86 -12.10
CA VAL A 520 12.04 -25.57 -13.24
C VAL A 520 11.98 -26.76 -14.17
N ASN A 521 10.76 -27.11 -14.57
CA ASN A 521 10.51 -28.09 -15.60
C ASN A 521 9.44 -27.54 -16.55
N GLY A 522 9.83 -27.23 -17.77
CA GLY A 522 8.96 -26.70 -18.82
C GLY A 522 8.15 -27.77 -19.54
N SER A 523 8.41 -29.06 -19.32
CA SER A 523 7.70 -30.15 -20.00
C SER A 523 6.20 -30.12 -19.67
N LYS A 524 5.36 -30.16 -20.71
CA LYS A 524 3.91 -30.23 -20.61
C LYS A 524 3.40 -31.33 -19.67
N ALA A 525 4.09 -32.45 -19.61
CA ALA A 525 3.69 -33.61 -18.82
C ALA A 525 4.02 -33.50 -17.33
N SER A 526 4.84 -32.53 -16.94
CA SER A 526 5.41 -32.41 -15.60
C SER A 526 5.81 -30.96 -15.29
N PHE A 527 4.95 -29.99 -15.65
CA PHE A 527 5.29 -28.59 -15.49
C PHE A 527 5.47 -28.23 -14.01
N LEU A 528 6.62 -27.65 -13.69
CA LEU A 528 7.00 -27.19 -12.36
C LEU A 528 7.73 -25.85 -12.47
N TYR A 529 7.39 -24.94 -11.57
CA TYR A 529 8.20 -23.76 -11.26
C TYR A 529 8.19 -23.57 -9.74
N ASP A 530 9.34 -23.76 -9.10
CA ASP A 530 9.55 -23.70 -7.64
C ASP A 530 10.57 -22.60 -7.31
N TRP A 531 10.28 -21.74 -6.34
CA TRP A 531 11.12 -20.60 -5.98
C TRP A 531 11.16 -20.35 -4.47
N GLN A 532 12.13 -19.55 -4.04
CA GLN A 532 12.21 -19.02 -2.67
C GLN A 532 12.47 -17.52 -2.69
N ARG A 533 12.02 -16.82 -1.66
CA ARG A 533 12.38 -15.42 -1.36
C ARG A 533 12.85 -15.33 0.08
N ASP A 534 13.74 -14.40 0.38
CA ASP A 534 14.17 -14.16 1.76
C ASP A 534 13.14 -13.27 2.48
N ASP A 535 12.61 -12.29 1.76
CA ASP A 535 11.57 -11.39 2.23
C ASP A 535 10.17 -12.02 2.13
N LYS A 536 9.40 -11.94 3.22
CA LYS A 536 8.07 -12.57 3.37
C LYS A 536 6.91 -11.62 3.11
N PHE A 537 7.22 -10.40 2.69
CA PHE A 537 6.29 -9.30 2.52
C PHE A 537 6.02 -8.98 1.04
N VAL A 538 6.85 -9.50 0.13
CA VAL A 538 6.58 -9.56 -1.31
C VAL A 538 5.20 -10.18 -1.55
N VAL A 539 4.38 -9.51 -2.36
CA VAL A 539 3.10 -10.01 -2.81
C VAL A 539 3.30 -10.66 -4.18
N GLU A 540 3.18 -11.98 -4.23
CA GLU A 540 3.24 -12.72 -5.49
C GLU A 540 2.06 -12.34 -6.39
N GLY A 541 2.34 -12.03 -7.65
CA GLY A 541 1.33 -11.94 -8.71
C GLY A 541 1.11 -13.33 -9.31
N ASP A 542 1.14 -13.43 -10.63
CA ASP A 542 0.98 -14.71 -11.34
C ASP A 542 2.14 -14.97 -12.31
N LEU A 543 2.20 -16.20 -12.82
CA LEU A 543 3.10 -16.56 -13.91
C LEU A 543 2.42 -16.33 -15.27
N TYR A 544 3.16 -15.79 -16.22
CA TYR A 544 2.82 -15.82 -17.65
C TYR A 544 3.77 -16.77 -18.36
N VAL A 545 3.23 -17.88 -18.87
CA VAL A 545 4.03 -18.87 -19.60
C VAL A 545 3.80 -18.78 -21.10
N PHE A 546 4.85 -19.04 -21.88
CA PHE A 546 4.79 -19.04 -23.34
C PHE A 546 5.40 -20.32 -23.89
N PHE A 547 4.80 -20.80 -24.97
CA PHE A 547 5.18 -21.99 -25.73
C PHE A 547 6.06 -21.63 -26.96
N PRO A 548 6.67 -22.60 -27.68
CA PRO A 548 7.57 -22.34 -28.81
C PRO A 548 6.93 -21.49 -29.91
N ASN A 549 5.68 -21.79 -30.26
CA ASN A 549 4.92 -21.10 -31.30
C ASN A 549 3.90 -20.10 -30.72
N HIS A 550 4.13 -19.62 -29.50
CA HIS A 550 3.20 -18.72 -28.81
C HIS A 550 3.31 -17.29 -29.33
N VAL A 551 2.17 -16.72 -29.76
CA VAL A 551 2.10 -15.43 -30.46
C VAL A 551 1.29 -14.43 -29.63
N GLY A 552 1.98 -13.48 -28.98
CA GLY A 552 1.42 -12.45 -28.08
C GLY A 552 1.15 -12.95 -26.66
N VAL A 553 0.20 -12.33 -25.95
CA VAL A 553 -0.09 -12.55 -24.51
C VAL A 553 0.07 -14.00 -24.04
N GLY A 554 0.92 -14.21 -23.03
CA GLY A 554 1.21 -15.50 -22.43
C GLY A 554 0.02 -16.13 -21.69
N THR A 555 0.10 -17.43 -21.43
CA THR A 555 -0.92 -18.13 -20.63
C THR A 555 -0.71 -17.80 -19.15
N ARG A 556 -1.69 -17.14 -18.51
CA ARG A 556 -1.72 -16.95 -17.05
C ARG A 556 -1.77 -18.31 -16.34
N MET A 557 -0.91 -18.52 -15.35
CA MET A 557 -1.05 -19.58 -14.35
C MET A 557 -1.08 -18.93 -12.97
N ASN A 558 -2.14 -19.22 -12.20
CA ASN A 558 -2.31 -18.60 -10.91
C ASN A 558 -1.32 -19.12 -9.87
N ILE A 559 -0.73 -18.21 -9.09
CA ILE A 559 -0.06 -18.53 -7.83
C ILE A 559 -1.12 -18.44 -6.72
N GLU A 560 -1.42 -19.57 -6.07
CA GLU A 560 -2.31 -19.55 -4.90
C GLU A 560 -1.64 -18.77 -3.75
N THR A 561 -2.43 -18.02 -2.96
CA THR A 561 -1.92 -17.18 -1.86
C THR A 561 -1.03 -17.98 -0.90
N GLY A 562 0.23 -17.55 -0.77
CA GLY A 562 1.21 -18.15 0.15
C GLY A 562 1.91 -19.41 -0.37
N LYS A 563 1.73 -19.76 -1.65
CA LYS A 563 2.54 -20.79 -2.32
C LYS A 563 3.85 -20.22 -2.86
N THR A 564 4.81 -21.12 -3.01
CA THR A 564 6.12 -20.90 -3.63
C THR A 564 6.43 -21.91 -4.73
N GLU A 565 5.39 -22.63 -5.18
CA GLU A 565 5.43 -23.60 -6.28
C GLU A 565 4.21 -23.40 -7.18
N VAL A 566 4.36 -23.63 -8.48
CA VAL A 566 3.25 -23.84 -9.42
C VAL A 566 3.47 -25.17 -10.13
N THR A 567 2.50 -26.08 -9.99
CA THR A 567 2.39 -27.29 -10.81
C THR A 567 1.10 -27.24 -11.61
N SER A 568 1.15 -27.54 -12.90
CA SER A 568 -0.02 -27.47 -13.77
C SER A 568 0.10 -28.39 -14.99
N SER A 569 -0.92 -28.43 -15.84
CA SER A 569 -0.91 -29.13 -17.13
C SER A 569 -1.08 -28.12 -18.27
N PRO A 570 -0.01 -27.45 -18.75
CA PRO A 570 -0.13 -26.50 -19.85
C PRO A 570 -0.58 -27.16 -21.16
N SER A 571 -0.99 -26.34 -22.12
CA SER A 571 -1.38 -26.83 -23.45
C SER A 571 -0.21 -27.37 -24.29
N ASP A 572 1.01 -26.89 -24.04
CA ASP A 572 2.24 -27.24 -24.75
C ASP A 572 3.46 -27.05 -23.82
N ASP A 573 4.66 -27.41 -24.29
CA ASP A 573 5.89 -27.22 -23.52
C ASP A 573 6.22 -25.74 -23.28
N VAL A 574 6.57 -25.38 -22.04
CA VAL A 574 6.90 -24.02 -21.61
C VAL A 574 8.38 -23.70 -21.88
N VAL A 575 8.60 -22.67 -22.69
CA VAL A 575 9.93 -22.18 -23.09
C VAL A 575 10.26 -20.81 -22.48
N ARG A 576 9.25 -20.09 -21.97
CA ARG A 576 9.42 -18.81 -21.27
C ARG A 576 8.43 -18.71 -20.10
N ILE A 577 8.89 -18.17 -18.97
CA ILE A 577 8.10 -17.85 -17.78
C ILE A 577 8.38 -16.39 -17.41
N PHE A 578 7.35 -15.61 -17.14
CA PHE A 578 7.45 -14.28 -16.54
C PHE A 578 6.68 -14.29 -15.22
N HIS A 579 7.41 -14.22 -14.11
CA HIS A 579 6.89 -14.25 -12.76
C HIS A 579 6.82 -12.81 -12.23
N THR A 580 5.61 -12.27 -12.19
CA THR A 580 5.34 -10.93 -11.67
C THR A 580 5.11 -11.00 -10.16
N ALA A 581 5.76 -10.12 -9.41
CA ALA A 581 5.51 -9.89 -8.00
C ALA A 581 5.61 -8.39 -7.69
N PHE A 582 5.07 -7.97 -6.56
CA PHE A 582 5.18 -6.61 -6.05
C PHE A 582 5.98 -6.64 -4.75
N ASP A 583 6.98 -5.77 -4.68
CA ASP A 583 7.68 -5.55 -3.41
C ASP A 583 6.78 -4.78 -2.42
N PRO A 584 7.19 -4.70 -1.14
CA PRO A 584 6.42 -4.03 -0.09
C PRO A 584 6.06 -2.55 -0.35
N TYR A 585 6.74 -1.92 -1.31
CA TYR A 585 6.60 -0.50 -1.64
C TYR A 585 5.88 -0.28 -2.98
N GLY A 586 5.32 -1.34 -3.58
CA GLY A 586 4.57 -1.29 -4.83
C GLY A 586 5.46 -1.23 -6.09
N ARG A 587 6.76 -1.48 -5.99
CA ARG A 587 7.64 -1.64 -7.16
C ARG A 587 7.41 -3.03 -7.75
N VAL A 588 7.28 -3.11 -9.07
CA VAL A 588 7.05 -4.40 -9.76
C VAL A 588 8.38 -5.12 -9.95
N ILE A 589 8.39 -6.41 -9.66
CA ILE A 589 9.49 -7.32 -9.93
C ILE A 589 9.03 -8.36 -10.94
N ASN A 590 9.61 -8.31 -12.14
CA ASN A 590 9.44 -9.29 -13.19
C ASN A 590 10.67 -10.21 -13.21
N ASN A 591 10.56 -11.35 -12.54
CA ASN A 591 11.57 -12.42 -12.60
C ASN A 591 11.24 -13.28 -13.82
N TYR A 592 12.08 -13.32 -14.85
CA TYR A 592 11.80 -14.08 -16.06
C TYR A 592 12.83 -15.17 -16.32
N LEU A 593 12.36 -16.27 -16.91
CA LEU A 593 13.16 -17.38 -17.43
C LEU A 593 12.82 -17.55 -18.91
N VAL A 594 13.84 -17.62 -19.75
CA VAL A 594 13.73 -17.77 -21.20
C VAL A 594 14.71 -18.83 -21.68
N SER A 595 14.22 -19.80 -22.46
CA SER A 595 15.07 -20.73 -23.18
C SER A 595 15.82 -20.02 -24.31
N SER A 596 17.14 -20.19 -24.36
CA SER A 596 18.02 -19.46 -25.29
C SER A 596 17.73 -19.66 -26.79
N ASP A 597 17.07 -20.75 -27.17
CA ASP A 597 16.63 -21.03 -28.56
C ASP A 597 15.14 -20.72 -28.80
N GLY A 598 14.39 -20.37 -27.75
CA GLY A 598 12.95 -20.13 -27.78
C GLY A 598 12.08 -21.36 -28.06
N VAL A 599 12.64 -22.58 -28.09
CA VAL A 599 11.95 -23.81 -28.55
C VAL A 599 12.18 -25.00 -27.60
N THR A 600 13.36 -25.13 -27.01
CA THR A 600 13.66 -26.16 -26.01
C THR A 600 12.96 -25.82 -24.70
N PRO A 601 12.24 -26.76 -24.04
CA PRO A 601 11.57 -26.50 -22.76
C PRO A 601 12.59 -26.12 -21.67
N LEU A 602 12.20 -25.26 -20.74
CA LEU A 602 13.04 -24.90 -19.57
C LEU A 602 13.34 -26.17 -18.74
N ASN A 603 14.60 -26.36 -18.34
CA ASN A 603 15.11 -27.46 -17.50
C ASN A 603 16.44 -27.04 -16.86
#